data_AF-A0A377PK94-F1
#
_entry.id   AF-A0A377PK94-F1
#
_cell.length_a   1.000
_cell.length_b   1.000
_cell.length_c   1.000
_cell.angle_alpha   90.00
_cell.angle_beta   90.00
_cell.angle_gamma   90.00
#
_symmetry.space_group_name_H-M   'P 1'
#
loop_
_entity.id
_entity.type
_entity.pdbx_description
1 polymer ?
#
loop_
_entity_poly.entity_id
_entity_poly.type
_entity_poly.pdbx_seq_one_letter_code
_entity_poly.pdbx_strand_id
1 'polypeptide(L)' 'MQALHPQTVVPGHYLGTPPKGDAAIVFSRDYLKKFEQVLDTHKTSAGVIDAMQKAYPSLKDGESLNLSAKVNTGEMKW' A
#
# COMPACT_ATOMS: atom_id res chain seq x y z
N MET A 1 -11.39 -4.41 11.70
CA MET A 1 -11.57 -2.95 11.91
C MET A 1 -12.77 -2.40 11.17
N GLN A 2 -12.91 -2.57 9.84
CA GLN A 2 -14.07 -2.03 9.11
C GLN A 2 -15.43 -2.55 9.62
N ALA A 3 -15.52 -3.84 9.97
CA ALA A 3 -16.73 -4.45 10.53
C ALA A 3 -17.18 -3.87 11.89
N LEU A 4 -16.36 -3.01 12.52
CA LEU A 4 -16.72 -2.29 13.75
C LEU A 4 -17.43 -0.96 13.47
N HIS A 5 -17.69 -0.63 12.20
CA HIS A 5 -18.33 0.61 11.77
C HIS A 5 -17.73 1.87 12.42
N PRO A 6 -16.41 2.10 12.30
CA PRO A 6 -15.76 3.20 13.00
C PRO A 6 -16.23 4.56 12.46
N GLN A 7 -16.65 5.44 13.36
CA GLN A 7 -17.00 6.82 13.01
C GLN A 7 -15.76 7.69 12.77
N THR A 8 -14.61 7.31 13.33
CA THR A 8 -13.35 8.01 13.17
C THR A 8 -12.20 7.01 13.11
N VAL A 9 -11.29 7.22 12.17
CA VAL A 9 -10.02 6.51 12.05
C VAL A 9 -8.92 7.56 11.99
N VAL A 10 -7.92 7.43 12.85
CA VAL A 10 -6.74 8.30 12.85
C VAL A 10 -5.57 7.50 12.29
N PRO A 11 -5.24 7.64 10.99
CA PRO A 11 -4.11 6.92 10.40
C PRO A 11 -2.78 7.43 10.95
N GLY A 12 -1.83 6.52 11.20
CA GLY A 12 -0.49 6.87 11.67
C GLY A 12 0.35 7.63 10.63
N HIS A 13 0.08 7.42 9.33
CA HIS A 13 0.66 8.16 8.23
C HIS A 13 -0.44 8.57 7.25
N TYR A 14 -0.50 9.86 6.90
CA TYR A 14 -1.37 10.41 5.86
C TYR A 14 -0.79 11.73 5.35
N LEU A 15 -1.23 12.18 4.17
CA LEU A 15 -0.89 13.49 3.64
C LEU A 15 -2.11 14.41 3.73
N GLY A 16 -1.90 15.64 4.19
CA GLY A 16 -2.96 16.64 4.26
C GLY A 16 -4.03 16.29 5.28
N THR A 17 -5.29 16.27 4.85
CA THR A 17 -6.43 15.98 5.74
C THR A 17 -6.66 14.47 5.83
N PRO A 18 -6.79 13.88 7.04
CA PRO A 18 -7.03 12.46 7.18
C PRO A 18 -8.40 12.07 6.56
N PRO A 19 -8.50 10.89 5.92
CA PRO A 19 -9.77 10.42 5.37
C PRO A 19 -10.84 10.30 6.46
N LYS A 20 -12.09 10.63 6.11
CA LYS A 20 -13.24 10.50 7.03
C LYS A 20 -13.67 9.03 7.16
N GLY A 21 -14.29 8.69 8.29
CA GLY A 21 -14.89 7.37 8.52
C GLY A 21 -13.89 6.24 8.41
N ASP A 22 -14.24 5.18 7.68
CA ASP A 22 -13.43 3.98 7.47
C ASP A 22 -12.52 4.02 6.23
N ALA A 23 -12.49 5.12 5.49
CA ALA A 23 -11.80 5.23 4.21
C ALA A 23 -10.30 4.90 4.30
N ALA A 24 -9.64 5.26 5.41
CA ALA A 24 -8.25 4.89 5.65
C ALA A 24 -8.06 3.36 5.79
N ILE A 25 -9.00 2.66 6.43
CA ILE A 25 -8.97 1.19 6.56
C ILE A 25 -9.17 0.54 5.19
N VAL A 26 -10.13 1.04 4.42
CA VAL A 26 -10.42 0.55 3.06
C VAL A 26 -9.19 0.72 2.18
N PHE A 27 -8.58 1.90 2.17
CA PHE A 27 -7.36 2.17 1.40
C PHE A 27 -6.24 1.20 1.77
N SER A 28 -5.90 1.07 3.06
CA SER A 28 -4.80 0.19 3.49
C SER A 28 -5.06 -1.27 3.12
N ARG A 29 -6.28 -1.77 3.31
CA ARG A 29 -6.65 -3.15 2.95
C ARG A 29 -6.53 -3.38 1.45
N ASP A 30 -7.08 -2.47 0.65
CA ASP A 30 -7.13 -2.66 -0.80
C ASP A 30 -5.72 -2.53 -1.41
N TYR A 31 -4.90 -1.62 -0.88
CA TYR A 31 -3.47 -1.50 -1.22
C TYR A 31 -2.71 -2.80 -0.95
N LEU A 32 -2.82 -3.36 0.25
CA LEU A 32 -2.12 -4.60 0.62
C LEU A 32 -2.55 -5.77 -0.25
N LYS A 33 -3.87 -5.94 -0.49
CA LYS A 33 -4.38 -6.98 -1.39
C LYS A 33 -3.83 -6.85 -2.80
N LYS A 34 -3.76 -5.63 -3.33
CA LYS A 34 -3.22 -5.39 -4.67
C LYS A 34 -1.71 -5.67 -4.71
N PHE A 35 -0.99 -5.27 -3.66
CA PHE A 35 0.45 -5.53 -3.54
C PHE A 35 0.75 -7.04 -3.51
N GLU A 36 0.02 -7.82 -2.73
CA GLU A 36 0.12 -9.29 -2.69
C GLU A 36 -0.14 -9.92 -4.06
N GLN A 37 -1.21 -9.50 -4.75
CA GLN A 37 -1.51 -9.98 -6.11
C GLN A 37 -0.37 -9.68 -7.10
N VAL A 38 0.27 -8.51 -6.96
CA VAL A 38 1.39 -8.11 -7.81
C VAL A 38 2.65 -8.92 -7.47
N LEU A 39 2.91 -9.21 -6.20
CA LEU A 39 4.03 -10.06 -5.78
C LEU A 39 3.90 -11.51 -6.29
N ASP A 40 2.67 -12.02 -6.40
CA ASP A 40 2.43 -13.34 -6.96
C ASP A 40 2.86 -13.42 -8.44
N THR A 41 2.66 -12.34 -9.19
CA THR A 41 2.93 -12.29 -10.64
C THR A 41 4.29 -11.68 -11.02
N HIS A 42 4.94 -10.92 -10.14
CA HIS A 42 6.23 -10.27 -10.39
C HIS A 42 7.30 -10.72 -9.38
N LYS A 43 8.47 -11.14 -9.88
CA LYS A 43 9.57 -11.66 -9.04
C LYS A 43 10.70 -10.67 -8.78
N THR A 44 10.58 -9.44 -9.30
CA THR A 44 11.56 -8.37 -9.08
C THR A 44 10.86 -7.12 -8.57
N SER A 45 11.55 -6.36 -7.72
CA SER A 45 11.03 -5.13 -7.13
C SER A 45 10.67 -4.12 -8.21
N ALA A 46 11.46 -4.02 -9.28
CA ALA A 46 11.15 -3.16 -10.42
C ALA A 46 9.79 -3.50 -11.05
N GLY A 47 9.47 -4.79 -11.22
CA GLY A 47 8.17 -5.23 -11.74
C GLY A 47 7.02 -4.91 -10.79
N VAL A 48 7.25 -5.11 -9.48
CA VAL A 48 6.26 -4.78 -8.44
C VAL A 48 6.00 -3.27 -8.39
N ILE A 49 7.06 -2.46 -8.41
CA ILE A 49 6.98 -0.99 -8.36
C ILE A 49 6.20 -0.47 -9.56
N ASP A 50 6.54 -0.90 -10.78
CA ASP A 50 5.87 -0.46 -12.02
C ASP A 50 4.37 -0.82 -11.99
N ALA A 51 4.03 -2.06 -11.63
CA ALA A 51 2.65 -2.50 -11.55
C ALA A 51 1.84 -1.74 -10.48
N MET A 52 2.45 -1.48 -9.31
CA MET A 52 1.81 -0.73 -8.23
C MET A 52 1.65 0.75 -8.56
N GLN A 53 2.62 1.38 -9.22
CA GLN A 53 2.50 2.77 -9.67
C GLN A 53 1.40 2.93 -10.72
N LYS A 54 1.21 1.94 -11.60
CA LYS A 54 0.08 1.92 -12.55
C LYS A 54 -1.27 1.76 -11.84
N ALA A 55 -1.33 0.91 -10.81
CA ALA A 55 -2.55 0.70 -10.03
C ALA A 55 -2.89 1.88 -9.11
N TYR A 56 -1.87 2.60 -8.62
CA TYR A 56 -2.00 3.74 -7.71
C TYR A 56 -1.18 4.95 -8.22
N PRO A 57 -1.58 5.58 -9.34
CA PRO A 57 -0.82 6.67 -9.95
C PRO A 57 -0.73 7.94 -9.08
N SER A 58 -1.61 8.06 -8.09
CA SER A 58 -1.60 9.15 -7.12
C SER A 58 -0.82 8.84 -5.84
N LEU A 59 -0.24 7.64 -5.70
CA LEU A 59 0.56 7.27 -4.54
C LEU A 59 1.79 8.18 -4.44
N LYS A 60 1.89 8.90 -3.33
CA LYS A 60 2.97 9.89 -3.11
C LYS A 60 4.19 9.33 -2.40
N ASP A 61 4.06 8.17 -1.77
CA ASP A 61 5.14 7.54 -1.02
C ASP A 61 5.84 6.45 -1.85
N GLY A 62 6.69 6.90 -2.78
CA GLY A 62 7.47 6.01 -3.65
C GLY A 62 8.59 5.27 -2.93
N GLU A 63 9.15 5.86 -1.87
CA GLU A 63 10.25 5.26 -1.11
C GLU A 63 9.77 4.06 -0.28
N SER A 64 8.63 4.17 0.40
CA SER A 64 8.04 3.02 1.11
C SER A 64 7.67 1.89 0.15
N LEU A 65 7.17 2.21 -1.06
CA LEU A 65 6.92 1.21 -2.09
C LEU A 65 8.23 0.54 -2.57
N ASN A 66 9.29 1.31 -2.78
CA ASN A 66 10.59 0.78 -3.20
C ASN A 66 11.18 -0.18 -2.15
N LEU A 67 11.19 0.24 -0.89
CA LEU A 67 11.67 -0.58 0.22
C LEU A 67 10.85 -1.87 0.37
N SER A 68 9.53 -1.76 0.44
CA SER A 68 8.64 -2.92 0.59
C SER A 68 8.75 -3.88 -0.58
N ALA A 69 8.88 -3.38 -1.81
CA ALA A 69 9.08 -4.21 -2.99
C ALA A 69 10.38 -5.02 -2.88
N LYS A 70 11.52 -4.38 -2.60
CA LYS A 70 12.83 -5.07 -2.49
C LYS A 70 12.86 -6.12 -1.39
N VAL A 71 12.23 -5.84 -0.26
CA VAL A 71 12.17 -6.77 0.87
C VAL A 71 11.31 -7.98 0.51
N ASN A 72 10.13 -7.76 -0.05
CA ASN A 72 9.19 -8.85 -0.37
C ASN A 72 9.58 -9.67 -1.61
N THR A 73 10.45 -9.15 -2.47
CA THR A 73 11.07 -9.91 -3.58
C THR A 73 12.40 -10.57 -3.19
N GLY A 74 12.90 -10.34 -1.97
CA GLY A 74 14.14 -10.92 -1.46
C GLY A 74 15.43 -10.26 -1.98
N GLU A 75 15.33 -9.14 -2.69
CA GLU A 75 16.48 -8.35 -3.17
C GLU A 75 17.16 -7.55 -2.05
N MET A 76 16.46 -7.34 -0.93
CA MET A 76 16.96 -6.69 0.27
C MET A 76 16.51 -7.46 1.50
N LYS A 77 17.41 -7.63 2.48
CA LYS A 77 17.03 -8.13 3.81
C LYS A 77 16.43 -7.00 4.63
N TRP A 78 15.43 -7.35 5.43
CA TRP A 78 14.91 -6.50 6.48
C TRP A 78 15.96 -6.27 7.57
#